data_AF-A0A1G8AQM4-F1
#
_entry.id   AF-A0A1G8AQM4-F1
#
_cell.length_a   1.000
_cell.length_b   1.000
_cell.length_c   1.000
_cell.angle_alpha   90.00
_cell.angle_beta   90.00
_cell.angle_gamma   90.00
#
_symmetry.space_group_name_H-M   'P 1'
#
loop_
_entity.id
_entity.type
_entity.pdbx_description
1 polymer ?
#
loop_
_entity_poly.entity_id
_entity_poly.type
_entity_poly.pdbx_seq_one_letter_code
_entity_poly.pdbx_strand_id
1 'polypeptide(L)'
;MRRSWSVPLAGVVLALVAAPALAQPPTTPVPGPRDPGQPPASAPNGPQPLAHALGDAGTGLAVVRLGPNAVPTSSILPGFGEQLPKQSVTELGLGLASAQVNTEAFLTTERVVTQASPFGFAVAGSAPQTPGTLVQTAIPDNPQPTTGGLPIPETPLGRLKVLDGSVHARWDDEVGPCVSPLATARTSLAGLEVLSALPAEVPLPVKTSLVGIPDAFEASSQVRLVDLPGSANRAVESTSTMRAVSVELAGGIRIDVVTPPTLTATATGDEATSKVTYTAPVLRVSRDGEELGVLDAARPSLDVPLLLDLVVVRLQVAGLTEKKSSFDGTGFSGFQLGATARMLDVQLLPTDKLKLPDLPPALAQISLGEQIVRAAAPQGGVVCGTSQPPAQPPAPGAPEQPGGQAAPPKKALAYTNAAYQTVPLFWTGTGLLLAGVVIVAALPTRRGSRP
;
A
#
# COMPACT_ATOMS: atom_id res chain seq x y z
N MET A 1 -30.57 4.60 35.64
CA MET A 1 -30.11 3.26 35.19
C MET A 1 -29.70 3.31 33.72
N ARG A 2 -28.51 3.81 33.37
CA ARG A 2 -27.95 3.80 32.00
C ARG A 2 -26.41 3.89 32.04
N ARG A 3 -25.75 2.97 32.76
CA ARG A 3 -24.28 2.96 32.87
C ARG A 3 -23.64 1.57 32.85
N SER A 4 -24.38 0.52 32.51
CA SER A 4 -23.86 -0.86 32.55
C SER A 4 -23.39 -1.41 31.19
N TRP A 5 -23.39 -0.61 30.10
CA TRP A 5 -23.11 -1.10 28.74
C TRP A 5 -21.79 -0.57 28.13
N SER A 6 -21.14 0.43 28.75
CA SER A 6 -19.89 1.00 28.21
C SER A 6 -18.64 0.17 28.50
N VAL A 7 -18.65 -0.63 29.57
CA VAL A 7 -17.54 -1.52 29.94
C VAL A 7 -17.39 -2.73 29.01
N PRO A 8 -18.47 -3.47 28.64
CA PRO A 8 -18.32 -4.62 27.74
C PRO A 8 -17.91 -4.22 26.32
N LEU A 9 -18.34 -3.05 25.82
CA LEU A 9 -17.98 -2.60 24.46
C LEU A 9 -16.48 -2.27 24.34
N ALA A 10 -15.90 -1.61 25.36
CA ALA A 10 -14.48 -1.33 25.40
C ALA A 10 -13.64 -2.62 25.52
N GLY A 11 -14.12 -3.61 26.29
CA GLY A 11 -13.49 -4.93 26.39
C GLY A 11 -13.48 -5.70 25.07
N VAL A 12 -14.57 -5.63 24.28
CA VAL A 12 -14.65 -6.28 22.97
C VAL A 12 -13.74 -5.60 21.94
N VAL A 13 -13.64 -4.27 21.95
CA VAL A 13 -12.70 -3.54 21.08
C VAL A 13 -11.25 -3.86 21.46
N LEU A 14 -10.91 -3.92 22.76
CA LEU A 14 -9.57 -4.34 23.21
C LEU A 14 -9.24 -5.79 22.81
N ALA A 15 -10.21 -6.71 22.89
CA ALA A 15 -10.01 -8.10 22.49
C ALA A 15 -9.81 -8.27 20.97
N LEU A 16 -10.56 -7.52 20.14
CA LEU A 16 -10.43 -7.53 18.68
C LEU A 16 -9.12 -6.89 18.19
N VAL A 17 -8.59 -5.89 18.92
CA VAL A 17 -7.32 -5.22 18.57
C VAL A 17 -6.09 -6.00 19.11
N ALA A 18 -6.24 -6.78 20.18
CA ALA A 18 -5.14 -7.57 20.75
C ALA A 18 -4.91 -8.93 20.06
N ALA A 19 -5.92 -9.52 19.43
CA ALA A 19 -5.81 -10.83 18.78
C ALA A 19 -4.74 -10.93 17.66
N PRO A 20 -4.57 -9.95 16.74
CA PRO A 20 -3.54 -10.04 15.70
C PRO A 20 -2.11 -9.87 16.22
N ALA A 21 -1.91 -9.37 17.45
CA ALA A 21 -0.57 -9.18 18.03
C ALA A 21 0.04 -10.49 18.58
N LEU A 22 -0.76 -11.52 18.84
CA LEU A 22 -0.28 -12.81 19.36
C LEU A 22 0.01 -13.85 18.25
N ALA A 23 -0.33 -13.54 16.99
CA ALA A 23 -0.14 -14.44 15.85
C ALA A 23 1.12 -14.13 15.02
N GLN A 24 1.92 -13.12 15.39
CA GLN A 24 3.21 -12.89 14.75
C GLN A 24 4.26 -13.79 15.41
N PRO A 25 4.82 -14.81 14.71
CA PRO A 25 5.93 -15.57 15.27
C PRO A 25 7.04 -14.58 15.64
N PRO A 26 7.71 -14.77 16.80
CA PRO A 26 8.84 -13.95 17.19
C PRO A 26 9.82 -14.00 16.03
N THR A 27 10.10 -12.83 15.49
CA THR A 27 11.06 -12.67 14.42
C THR A 27 12.39 -13.24 14.88
N THR A 28 12.85 -14.29 14.22
CA THR A 28 14.14 -14.88 14.51
C THR A 28 15.19 -13.81 14.20
N PRO A 29 16.04 -13.43 15.17
CA PRO A 29 17.21 -12.62 14.89
C PRO A 29 17.97 -13.29 13.74
N VAL A 30 18.46 -12.51 12.77
CA VAL A 30 19.37 -13.06 11.76
C VAL A 30 20.53 -13.69 12.55
N PRO A 31 20.72 -15.02 12.47
CA PRO A 31 21.80 -15.65 13.22
C PRO A 31 23.10 -15.00 12.79
N GLY A 32 23.85 -14.48 13.77
CA GLY A 32 25.23 -14.10 13.49
C GLY A 32 25.97 -15.32 12.94
N PRO A 33 26.96 -15.14 12.05
CA PRO A 33 27.78 -16.25 11.60
C PRO A 33 28.34 -16.98 12.82
N ARG A 34 28.15 -18.31 12.87
CA ARG A 34 28.65 -19.17 13.94
C ARG A 34 30.17 -19.27 13.92
N ASP A 35 30.78 -18.98 12.78
CA ASP A 35 32.21 -19.01 12.53
C ASP A 35 32.63 -17.69 11.83
N PRO A 36 33.70 -17.00 12.24
CA PRO A 36 34.25 -15.84 11.53
C PRO A 36 34.57 -16.09 10.05
N GLY A 37 34.78 -17.34 9.64
CA GLY A 37 34.94 -17.76 8.24
C GLY A 37 33.63 -18.17 7.55
N GLN A 38 32.49 -18.20 8.25
CA GLN A 38 31.21 -18.56 7.67
C GLN A 38 30.78 -17.47 6.68
N PRO A 39 30.34 -17.83 5.46
CA PRO A 39 29.75 -16.87 4.56
C PRO A 39 28.58 -16.15 5.26
N PRO A 40 28.38 -14.84 5.03
CA PRO A 40 27.19 -14.15 5.51
C PRO A 40 25.91 -14.92 5.18
N ALA A 41 24.82 -14.75 5.94
CA ALA A 41 23.53 -15.34 5.58
C ALA A 41 23.03 -14.89 4.18
N SER A 42 23.53 -13.75 3.67
CA SER A 42 23.36 -13.25 2.31
C SER A 42 24.32 -13.82 1.28
N ALA A 43 25.28 -14.64 1.67
CA ALA A 43 26.23 -15.20 0.73
C ALA A 43 25.47 -16.11 -0.26
N PRO A 44 25.64 -15.88 -1.57
CA PRO A 44 25.23 -16.80 -2.63
C PRO A 44 25.55 -18.27 -2.31
N ASN A 45 24.57 -19.04 -1.85
CA ASN A 45 24.68 -20.49 -1.85
C ASN A 45 24.07 -21.00 -3.16
N GLY A 46 24.91 -21.15 -4.18
CA GLY A 46 24.52 -21.65 -5.51
C GLY A 46 24.49 -20.58 -6.62
N PRO A 47 23.98 -20.94 -7.81
CA PRO A 47 23.93 -20.05 -8.98
C PRO A 47 23.23 -18.73 -8.63
N GLN A 48 23.85 -17.61 -9.01
CA GLN A 48 23.24 -16.30 -8.85
C GLN A 48 22.47 -15.92 -10.11
N PRO A 49 21.27 -15.34 -9.99
CA PRO A 49 20.57 -14.78 -11.14
C PRO A 49 21.44 -13.68 -11.75
N LEU A 50 21.62 -13.72 -13.07
CA LEU A 50 22.20 -12.60 -13.83
C LEU A 50 21.22 -11.42 -13.92
N ALA A 51 19.94 -11.71 -13.70
CA ALA A 51 18.87 -10.76 -13.83
C ALA A 51 18.84 -9.80 -12.64
N HIS A 52 19.07 -8.52 -12.92
CA HIS A 52 18.85 -7.42 -12.01
C HIS A 52 17.59 -6.67 -12.42
N ALA A 53 16.58 -6.63 -11.55
CA ALA A 53 15.30 -5.99 -11.83
C ALA A 53 14.63 -5.53 -10.53
N LEU A 54 14.19 -4.28 -10.50
CA LEU A 54 13.28 -3.79 -9.47
C LEU A 54 12.00 -3.29 -10.13
N GLY A 55 10.86 -3.80 -9.68
CA GLY A 55 9.56 -3.33 -10.12
C GLY A 55 8.60 -3.31 -8.96
N ASP A 56 7.71 -2.32 -8.94
CA ASP A 56 6.63 -2.22 -7.99
C ASP A 56 5.42 -1.65 -8.71
N ALA A 57 4.27 -2.29 -8.54
CA ALA A 57 2.99 -1.80 -8.97
C ALA A 57 2.01 -1.93 -7.81
N GLY A 58 1.30 -0.85 -7.50
CA GLY A 58 0.29 -0.78 -6.47
C GLY A 58 -0.97 -0.12 -7.00
N THR A 59 -2.12 -0.68 -6.65
CA THR A 59 -3.44 -0.15 -7.00
C THR A 59 -4.33 -0.22 -5.79
N GLY A 60 -4.91 0.92 -5.39
CA GLY A 60 -5.90 1.00 -4.33
C GLY A 60 -7.25 1.46 -4.87
N LEU A 61 -8.32 0.76 -4.49
CA LEU A 61 -9.66 1.07 -4.98
C LEU A 61 -10.22 2.35 -4.36
N ALA A 62 -10.14 2.48 -3.04
CA ALA A 62 -10.53 3.69 -2.33
C ALA A 62 -9.60 3.94 -1.14
N VAL A 63 -9.25 5.21 -0.91
CA VAL A 63 -8.50 5.66 0.26
C VAL A 63 -9.19 6.87 0.86
N VAL A 64 -9.62 6.75 2.12
CA VAL A 64 -10.19 7.84 2.89
C VAL A 64 -9.10 8.43 3.77
N ARG A 65 -8.83 9.72 3.62
CA ARG A 65 -7.85 10.48 4.39
C ARG A 65 -8.55 11.49 5.28
N LEU A 66 -8.25 11.44 6.57
CA LEU A 66 -8.70 12.41 7.55
C LEU A 66 -7.55 13.36 7.87
N GLY A 67 -7.79 14.66 7.72
CA GLY A 67 -6.75 15.68 7.83
C GLY A 67 -5.55 15.39 6.91
N PRO A 68 -5.73 15.29 5.59
CA PRO A 68 -4.63 15.10 4.66
C PRO A 68 -3.59 16.21 4.83
N ASN A 69 -2.30 15.88 4.74
CA ASN A 69 -1.17 16.80 4.94
C ASN A 69 -1.11 17.49 6.31
N ALA A 70 -1.75 16.93 7.35
CA ALA A 70 -1.80 17.54 8.67
C ALA A 70 -0.61 17.18 9.57
N VAL A 71 -0.01 16.00 9.39
CA VAL A 71 1.07 15.53 10.29
C VAL A 71 2.41 15.39 9.55
N PRO A 72 3.54 15.74 10.20
CA PRO A 72 4.86 15.46 9.64
C PRO A 72 5.07 13.97 9.41
N THR A 73 5.83 13.63 8.37
CA THR A 73 6.18 12.24 8.08
C THR A 73 7.25 11.77 9.04
N SER A 74 7.04 10.61 9.67
CA SER A 74 8.10 9.97 10.43
C SER A 74 9.18 9.46 9.47
N SER A 75 10.44 9.77 9.77
CA SER A 75 11.59 9.25 9.03
C SER A 75 12.52 8.56 10.00
N ILE A 76 13.10 7.44 9.56
CA ILE A 76 14.19 6.77 10.27
C ILE A 76 15.48 7.60 10.27
N LEU A 77 15.60 8.54 9.33
CA LEU A 77 16.72 9.47 9.23
C LEU A 77 16.38 10.74 10.04
N PRO A 78 17.15 11.08 11.10
CA PRO A 78 16.92 12.28 11.89
C PRO A 78 16.89 13.54 11.01
N GLY A 79 15.89 14.41 11.21
CA GLY A 79 15.74 15.67 10.48
C GLY A 79 15.13 15.56 9.07
N PHE A 80 14.95 14.36 8.52
CA PHE A 80 14.33 14.19 7.19
C PHE A 80 12.81 14.27 7.21
N GLY A 81 12.16 14.12 8.37
CA GLY A 81 10.69 14.13 8.47
C GLY A 81 10.03 15.41 7.94
N GLU A 82 10.71 16.56 8.06
CA GLU A 82 10.21 17.85 7.57
C GLU A 82 10.41 18.05 6.06
N GLN A 83 11.32 17.30 5.44
CA GLN A 83 11.57 17.35 3.99
C GLN A 83 10.64 16.42 3.21
N LEU A 84 10.02 15.48 3.91
CA LEU A 84 9.09 14.52 3.32
C LEU A 84 7.69 15.14 3.20
N PRO A 85 6.91 14.79 2.16
CA PRO A 85 5.52 15.25 2.03
C PRO A 85 4.72 14.86 3.27
N LYS A 86 4.03 15.82 3.89
CA LYS A 86 3.21 15.59 5.10
C LYS A 86 2.20 14.46 4.87
N GLN A 87 1.87 13.74 5.94
CA GLN A 87 0.92 12.62 5.90
C GLN A 87 -0.45 13.04 6.42
N SER A 88 -1.44 12.19 6.16
CA SER A 88 -2.75 12.27 6.80
C SER A 88 -2.68 11.82 8.26
N VAL A 89 -3.57 12.34 9.11
CA VAL A 89 -3.71 11.86 10.50
C VAL A 89 -4.09 10.39 10.49
N THR A 90 -5.04 10.03 9.62
CA THR A 90 -5.53 8.67 9.46
C THR A 90 -5.85 8.41 8.00
N GLU A 91 -5.43 7.26 7.49
CA GLU A 91 -5.76 6.75 6.16
C GLU A 91 -6.47 5.41 6.31
N LEU A 92 -7.55 5.22 5.56
CA LEU A 92 -8.28 3.96 5.46
C LEU A 92 -8.30 3.57 3.99
N GLY A 93 -7.57 2.52 3.64
CA GLY A 93 -7.54 1.96 2.30
C GLY A 93 -8.51 0.79 2.16
N LEU A 94 -9.10 0.62 0.98
CA LEU A 94 -9.96 -0.51 0.63
C LEU A 94 -9.52 -1.07 -0.72
N GLY A 95 -9.48 -2.40 -0.81
CA GLY A 95 -9.18 -3.12 -2.03
C GLY A 95 -7.81 -2.80 -2.61
N LEU A 96 -6.75 -3.24 -1.93
CA LEU A 96 -5.37 -2.98 -2.31
C LEU A 96 -4.79 -4.19 -3.05
N ALA A 97 -4.21 -3.96 -4.22
CA ALA A 97 -3.42 -4.95 -4.95
C ALA A 97 -2.00 -4.43 -5.14
N SER A 98 -0.98 -5.17 -4.71
CA SER A 98 0.43 -4.82 -4.92
C SER A 98 1.24 -5.99 -5.46
N ALA A 99 2.14 -5.68 -6.39
CA ALA A 99 3.08 -6.62 -6.99
C ALA A 99 4.47 -6.00 -6.96
N GLN A 100 5.40 -6.67 -6.30
CA GLN A 100 6.77 -6.20 -6.10
C GLN A 100 7.76 -7.26 -6.59
N VAL A 101 8.79 -6.80 -7.27
CA VAL A 101 9.97 -7.56 -7.69
C VAL A 101 11.20 -6.79 -7.23
N ASN A 102 12.10 -7.46 -6.54
CA ASN A 102 13.39 -6.92 -6.13
C ASN A 102 14.44 -8.03 -6.15
N THR A 103 15.15 -8.18 -7.26
CA THR A 103 16.20 -9.20 -7.40
C THR A 103 17.34 -9.01 -6.39
N GLU A 104 17.53 -7.79 -5.90
CA GLU A 104 18.52 -7.40 -4.91
C GLU A 104 18.06 -7.60 -3.46
N ALA A 105 16.86 -8.16 -3.25
CA ALA A 105 16.36 -8.42 -1.91
C ALA A 105 17.29 -9.39 -1.16
N PHE A 106 17.58 -9.05 0.10
CA PHE A 106 18.46 -9.86 0.96
C PHE A 106 17.87 -11.25 1.21
N LEU A 107 16.57 -11.32 1.49
CA LEU A 107 15.87 -12.59 1.64
C LEU A 107 15.34 -13.03 0.27
N THR A 108 15.62 -14.28 -0.09
CA THR A 108 15.15 -14.88 -1.34
C THR A 108 13.62 -14.83 -1.45
N THR A 109 12.90 -15.01 -0.35
CA THR A 109 11.43 -14.87 -0.29
C THR A 109 10.93 -13.46 -0.57
N GLU A 110 11.76 -12.43 -0.43
CA GLU A 110 11.41 -11.03 -0.72
C GLU A 110 11.68 -10.62 -2.17
N ARG A 111 12.25 -11.51 -2.98
CA ARG A 111 12.57 -11.22 -4.38
C ARG A 111 11.35 -10.95 -5.24
N VAL A 112 10.25 -11.63 -4.95
CA VAL A 112 8.95 -11.38 -5.57
C VAL A 112 7.89 -11.53 -4.50
N VAL A 113 7.14 -10.47 -4.26
CA VAL A 113 6.06 -10.42 -3.27
C VAL A 113 4.83 -9.87 -3.96
N THR A 114 3.72 -10.60 -3.83
CA THR A 114 2.41 -10.15 -4.31
C THR A 114 1.43 -10.18 -3.17
N GLN A 115 0.62 -9.12 -3.06
CA GLN A 115 -0.32 -8.95 -1.97
C GLN A 115 -1.66 -8.42 -2.48
N ALA A 116 -2.75 -9.01 -1.98
CA ALA A 116 -4.10 -8.55 -2.19
C ALA A 116 -4.76 -8.39 -0.80
N SER A 117 -5.18 -7.17 -0.47
CA SER A 117 -5.67 -6.85 0.87
C SER A 117 -7.06 -6.23 0.83
N PRO A 118 -7.97 -6.68 1.72
CA PRO A 118 -9.34 -6.18 1.76
C PRO A 118 -9.45 -4.74 2.19
N PHE A 119 -8.70 -4.40 3.23
CA PHE A 119 -8.67 -3.11 3.87
C PHE A 119 -7.24 -2.86 4.35
N GLY A 120 -6.85 -1.59 4.37
CA GLY A 120 -5.64 -1.10 5.01
C GLY A 120 -6.02 0.04 5.92
N PHE A 121 -5.23 0.28 6.96
CA PHE A 121 -5.31 1.54 7.69
C PHE A 121 -3.91 2.02 8.00
N ALA A 122 -3.71 3.34 7.99
CA ALA A 122 -2.48 3.96 8.44
C ALA A 122 -2.81 5.07 9.42
N VAL A 123 -2.00 5.20 10.47
CA VAL A 123 -2.05 6.34 11.40
C VAL A 123 -0.70 7.03 11.34
N ALA A 124 -0.68 8.31 10.96
CA ALA A 124 0.55 9.06 10.72
C ALA A 124 1.57 8.32 9.82
N GLY A 125 1.08 7.73 8.73
CA GLY A 125 1.90 6.97 7.76
C GLY A 125 2.30 5.55 8.19
N SER A 126 1.93 5.10 9.39
CA SER A 126 2.22 3.74 9.87
C SER A 126 1.06 2.80 9.57
N ALA A 127 1.24 1.87 8.63
CA ALA A 127 0.23 0.88 8.24
C ALA A 127 0.61 -0.54 8.70
N PRO A 128 -0.13 -1.15 9.65
CA PRO A 128 0.07 -2.56 9.98
C PRO A 128 -0.51 -3.48 8.89
N GLN A 129 -0.05 -4.72 8.87
CA GLN A 129 -0.65 -5.76 8.05
C GLN A 129 -2.06 -6.07 8.57
N THR A 130 -3.02 -6.16 7.66
CA THR A 130 -4.43 -6.35 7.99
C THR A 130 -4.83 -7.82 7.87
N PRO A 131 -5.68 -8.32 8.80
CA PRO A 131 -6.25 -9.66 8.69
C PRO A 131 -6.97 -9.87 7.36
N GLY A 132 -6.93 -11.10 6.85
CA GLY A 132 -7.60 -11.45 5.60
C GLY A 132 -6.84 -11.04 4.33
N THR A 133 -5.58 -10.61 4.44
CA THR A 133 -4.71 -10.34 3.30
C THR A 133 -4.18 -11.64 2.69
N LEU A 134 -4.23 -11.76 1.36
CA LEU A 134 -3.49 -12.78 0.61
C LEU A 134 -2.09 -12.28 0.32
N VAL A 135 -1.09 -13.09 0.60
CA VAL A 135 0.32 -12.83 0.26
C VAL A 135 0.90 -14.07 -0.38
N GLN A 136 1.62 -13.91 -1.48
CA GLN A 136 2.43 -14.97 -2.06
C GLN A 136 3.82 -14.45 -2.38
N THR A 137 4.82 -15.21 -1.92
CA THR A 137 6.24 -15.02 -2.22
C THR A 137 6.71 -16.09 -3.19
N ALA A 138 7.61 -15.76 -4.11
CA ALA A 138 7.97 -16.67 -5.21
C ALA A 138 9.00 -17.76 -4.89
N ILE A 139 9.50 -17.89 -3.66
CA ILE A 139 10.44 -18.96 -3.31
C ILE A 139 9.84 -19.83 -2.20
N PRO A 140 9.56 -21.13 -2.49
CA PRO A 140 9.69 -21.82 -3.78
C PRO A 140 8.71 -21.29 -4.86
N ASP A 141 8.98 -21.59 -6.14
CA ASP A 141 8.13 -21.17 -7.27
C ASP A 141 6.66 -21.59 -7.09
N ASN A 142 5.72 -20.80 -7.60
CA ASN A 142 4.30 -21.08 -7.48
C ASN A 142 3.63 -21.30 -8.84
N PRO A 143 3.49 -22.56 -9.32
CA PRO A 143 2.89 -22.83 -10.63
C PRO A 143 1.50 -22.20 -10.82
N GLN A 144 0.72 -22.10 -9.74
CA GLN A 144 -0.65 -21.59 -9.72
C GLN A 144 -0.77 -20.35 -8.81
N PRO A 145 -1.70 -19.43 -9.13
CA PRO A 145 -2.02 -18.30 -8.26
C PRO A 145 -2.69 -18.77 -6.96
N THR A 146 -2.51 -18.00 -5.89
CA THR A 146 -3.33 -18.12 -4.68
C THR A 146 -4.54 -17.21 -4.82
N THR A 147 -5.74 -17.77 -4.69
CA THR A 147 -7.01 -17.02 -4.72
C THR A 147 -7.79 -17.24 -3.45
N GLY A 148 -8.58 -16.26 -3.04
CA GLY A 148 -9.46 -16.42 -1.90
C GLY A 148 -10.41 -15.26 -1.72
N GLY A 149 -11.59 -15.56 -1.18
CA GLY A 149 -12.46 -14.55 -0.59
C GLY A 149 -11.75 -13.96 0.62
N LEU A 150 -11.69 -12.63 0.69
CA LEU A 150 -11.02 -11.93 1.77
C LEU A 150 -12.07 -11.69 2.87
N PRO A 151 -11.91 -12.24 4.08
CA PRO A 151 -12.92 -12.13 5.13
C PRO A 151 -13.13 -10.66 5.47
N ILE A 152 -14.38 -10.22 5.35
CA ILE A 152 -14.78 -8.85 5.63
C ILE A 152 -15.22 -8.80 7.10
N PRO A 153 -14.58 -7.98 7.96
CA PRO A 153 -15.17 -7.67 9.25
C PRO A 153 -16.43 -6.82 9.03
N GLU A 154 -17.58 -7.25 9.53
CA GLU A 154 -18.77 -6.39 9.57
C GLU A 154 -18.43 -5.15 10.40
N THR A 155 -18.56 -3.96 9.81
CA THR A 155 -18.35 -2.71 10.55
C THR A 155 -19.62 -1.87 10.55
N PRO A 156 -19.89 -1.09 11.62
CA PRO A 156 -20.98 -0.12 11.62
C PRO A 156 -20.82 1.00 10.58
N LEU A 157 -19.60 1.16 10.02
CA LEU A 157 -19.22 2.25 9.12
C LEU A 157 -19.33 1.89 7.64
N GLY A 158 -19.57 0.63 7.30
CA GLY A 158 -19.75 0.24 5.92
C GLY A 158 -20.27 -1.17 5.73
N ARG A 159 -20.93 -1.37 4.60
CA ARG A 159 -21.38 -2.68 4.13
C ARG A 159 -20.56 -3.05 2.91
N LEU A 160 -20.08 -4.28 2.87
CA LEU A 160 -19.34 -4.81 1.73
C LEU A 160 -19.88 -6.22 1.47
N LYS A 161 -20.26 -6.51 0.22
CA LYS A 161 -20.95 -7.77 -0.11
C LYS A 161 -19.99 -8.89 -0.47
N VAL A 162 -19.07 -8.63 -1.39
CA VAL A 162 -18.13 -9.63 -1.89
C VAL A 162 -16.79 -8.96 -2.06
N LEU A 163 -15.75 -9.70 -1.67
CA LEU A 163 -14.40 -9.27 -1.84
C LEU A 163 -13.52 -10.50 -2.10
N ASP A 164 -12.91 -10.51 -3.27
CA ASP A 164 -12.03 -11.58 -3.73
C ASP A 164 -10.64 -11.02 -4.04
N GLY A 165 -9.63 -11.84 -3.82
CA GLY A 165 -8.25 -11.55 -4.18
C GLY A 165 -7.63 -12.68 -4.97
N SER A 166 -6.66 -12.33 -5.82
CA SER A 166 -5.75 -13.28 -6.45
C SER A 166 -4.34 -12.73 -6.44
N VAL A 167 -3.37 -13.52 -6.01
CA VAL A 167 -1.95 -13.18 -6.02
C VAL A 167 -1.16 -14.27 -6.73
N HIS A 168 -0.19 -13.89 -7.56
CA HIS A 168 0.67 -14.80 -8.31
C HIS A 168 2.10 -14.29 -8.32
N ALA A 169 2.98 -14.97 -7.58
CA ALA A 169 4.42 -14.71 -7.56
C ALA A 169 5.19 -15.93 -8.10
N ARG A 170 5.93 -15.75 -9.19
CA ARG A 170 6.78 -16.78 -9.80
C ARG A 170 8.25 -16.42 -9.72
N TRP A 171 9.09 -17.43 -9.62
CA TRP A 171 10.54 -17.31 -9.68
C TRP A 171 11.13 -18.65 -10.10
N ASP A 172 12.04 -18.66 -11.06
CA ASP A 172 12.71 -19.88 -11.48
C ASP A 172 14.18 -19.87 -11.05
N ASP A 173 14.71 -21.02 -10.64
CA ASP A 173 16.08 -21.11 -10.15
C ASP A 173 17.12 -21.01 -11.28
N GLU A 174 16.77 -21.31 -12.53
CA GLU A 174 17.68 -21.26 -13.68
C GLU A 174 17.60 -19.92 -14.43
N VAL A 175 16.38 -19.38 -14.63
CA VAL A 175 16.15 -18.15 -15.39
C VAL A 175 15.75 -16.94 -14.52
N GLY A 176 15.63 -17.12 -13.21
CA GLY A 176 15.35 -16.05 -12.26
C GLY A 176 13.96 -15.41 -12.46
N PRO A 177 13.86 -14.06 -12.53
CA PRO A 177 12.61 -13.35 -12.74
C PRO A 177 12.09 -13.44 -14.19
N CYS A 178 12.78 -14.13 -15.10
CA CYS A 178 12.39 -14.24 -16.51
C CYS A 178 11.32 -15.31 -16.76
N VAL A 179 10.28 -15.28 -15.93
CA VAL A 179 9.11 -16.16 -15.96
C VAL A 179 7.85 -15.32 -16.22
N SER A 180 6.79 -15.98 -16.69
CA SER A 180 5.50 -15.34 -16.93
C SER A 180 4.35 -16.17 -16.35
N PRO A 181 3.45 -15.56 -15.56
CA PRO A 181 3.54 -14.20 -15.00
C PRO A 181 4.68 -14.10 -13.98
N LEU A 182 5.30 -12.92 -13.79
CA LEU A 182 6.34 -12.73 -12.77
C LEU A 182 5.72 -12.36 -11.41
N ALA A 183 5.04 -11.21 -11.35
CA ALA A 183 4.31 -10.77 -10.16
C ALA A 183 2.97 -10.19 -10.58
N THR A 184 1.86 -10.73 -10.08
CA THR A 184 0.51 -10.21 -10.33
C THR A 184 -0.31 -10.23 -9.05
N ALA A 185 -1.01 -9.14 -8.76
CA ALA A 185 -1.99 -9.07 -7.70
C ALA A 185 -3.28 -8.46 -8.23
N ARG A 186 -4.41 -8.99 -7.77
CA ARG A 186 -5.74 -8.45 -8.03
C ARG A 186 -6.58 -8.44 -6.78
N THR A 187 -7.43 -7.44 -6.68
CA THR A 187 -8.48 -7.37 -5.66
C THR A 187 -9.73 -6.86 -6.31
N SER A 188 -10.84 -7.58 -6.16
CA SER A 188 -12.14 -7.19 -6.68
C SER A 188 -13.14 -7.06 -5.55
N LEU A 189 -13.83 -5.93 -5.49
CA LEU A 189 -14.88 -5.65 -4.53
C LEU A 189 -16.21 -5.45 -5.26
N ALA A 190 -17.30 -5.87 -4.65
CA ALA A 190 -18.65 -5.59 -5.15
C ALA A 190 -19.55 -5.10 -4.01
N GLY A 191 -20.34 -4.07 -4.30
CA GLY A 191 -21.34 -3.54 -3.38
C GLY A 191 -20.73 -2.94 -2.11
N LEU A 192 -19.80 -2.00 -2.25
CA LEU A 192 -19.30 -1.22 -1.12
C LEU A 192 -20.25 -0.06 -0.84
N GLU A 193 -20.69 0.07 0.40
CA GLU A 193 -21.38 1.25 0.90
C GLU A 193 -20.61 1.78 2.10
N VAL A 194 -20.06 2.98 1.99
CA VAL A 194 -19.44 3.68 3.12
C VAL A 194 -20.49 4.60 3.74
N LEU A 195 -20.80 4.36 5.02
CA LEU A 195 -21.74 5.15 5.79
C LEU A 195 -20.97 6.27 6.50
N SER A 196 -21.57 7.45 6.58
CA SER A 196 -20.94 8.58 7.28
C SER A 196 -20.85 8.31 8.79
N ALA A 197 -19.64 8.33 9.34
CA ALA A 197 -19.39 8.44 10.79
C ALA A 197 -19.53 9.89 11.30
N LEU A 198 -20.25 10.75 10.56
CA LEU A 198 -20.36 12.15 10.91
C LEU A 198 -21.13 12.31 12.24
N PRO A 199 -20.76 13.29 13.09
CA PRO A 199 -21.47 13.55 14.33
C PRO A 199 -22.97 13.75 14.09
N ALA A 200 -23.81 13.30 15.02
CA ALA A 200 -25.26 13.38 14.93
C ALA A 200 -25.80 14.82 14.78
N GLU A 201 -24.97 15.84 15.00
CA GLU A 201 -25.30 17.25 14.79
C GLU A 201 -25.25 17.69 13.30
N VAL A 202 -24.71 16.88 12.38
CA VAL A 202 -24.83 17.13 10.94
C VAL A 202 -26.13 16.48 10.44
N PRO A 203 -27.14 17.25 10.02
CA PRO A 203 -28.42 16.71 9.60
C PRO A 203 -28.29 16.08 8.21
N LEU A 204 -27.67 14.90 8.13
CA LEU A 204 -27.77 14.03 6.97
C LEU A 204 -29.02 13.16 7.12
N PRO A 205 -29.76 12.88 6.04
CA PRO A 205 -30.80 11.88 6.07
C PRO A 205 -30.20 10.56 6.56
N VAL A 206 -30.82 9.94 7.58
CA VAL A 206 -30.36 8.77 8.38
C VAL A 206 -30.15 7.47 7.55
N LYS A 207 -30.16 7.58 6.22
CA LYS A 207 -29.98 6.48 5.24
C LYS A 207 -29.06 6.84 4.07
N THR A 208 -28.33 7.95 4.11
CA THR A 208 -27.47 8.34 2.97
C THR A 208 -26.07 7.77 3.13
N SER A 209 -25.68 6.86 2.24
CA SER A 209 -24.28 6.49 2.05
C SER A 209 -23.52 7.72 1.53
N LEU A 210 -22.33 7.97 2.08
CA LEU A 210 -21.48 9.06 1.61
C LEU A 210 -20.84 8.70 0.27
N VAL A 211 -20.45 7.42 0.13
CA VAL A 211 -19.90 6.81 -1.08
C VAL A 211 -20.46 5.41 -1.24
N GLY A 212 -21.16 5.18 -2.34
CA GLY A 212 -21.63 3.88 -2.79
C GLY A 212 -20.86 3.42 -4.02
N ILE A 213 -20.56 2.13 -4.08
CA ILE A 213 -19.97 1.46 -5.24
C ILE A 213 -20.88 0.27 -5.53
N PRO A 214 -21.91 0.47 -6.38
CA PRO A 214 -22.93 -0.54 -6.61
C PRO A 214 -22.41 -1.74 -7.41
N ASP A 215 -21.50 -1.46 -8.35
CA ASP A 215 -20.97 -2.42 -9.30
C ASP A 215 -19.59 -2.95 -8.89
N ALA A 216 -19.09 -3.96 -9.60
CA ALA A 216 -17.78 -4.54 -9.34
C ALA A 216 -16.65 -3.54 -9.64
N PHE A 217 -15.73 -3.40 -8.69
CA PHE A 217 -14.50 -2.63 -8.80
C PHE A 217 -13.32 -3.59 -8.72
N GLU A 218 -12.33 -3.43 -9.58
CA GLU A 218 -11.15 -4.28 -9.63
C GLU A 218 -9.89 -3.44 -9.65
N ALA A 219 -8.96 -3.74 -8.75
CA ALA A 219 -7.61 -3.24 -8.74
C ALA A 219 -6.70 -4.36 -9.24
N SER A 220 -5.84 -4.07 -10.21
CA SER A 220 -4.84 -5.03 -10.69
C SER A 220 -3.48 -4.37 -10.83
N SER A 221 -2.49 -5.03 -10.23
CA SER A 221 -1.09 -4.62 -10.24
C SER A 221 -0.25 -5.75 -10.80
N GLN A 222 0.68 -5.43 -11.69
CA GLN A 222 1.53 -6.40 -12.36
C GLN A 222 2.95 -5.85 -12.52
N VAL A 223 3.93 -6.71 -12.29
CA VAL A 223 5.31 -6.50 -12.73
C VAL A 223 5.68 -7.66 -13.64
N ARG A 224 6.26 -7.33 -14.80
CA ARG A 224 6.71 -8.31 -15.79
C ARG A 224 7.98 -7.83 -16.48
N LEU A 225 8.69 -8.78 -17.08
CA LEU A 225 9.79 -8.47 -18.00
C LEU A 225 9.26 -8.49 -19.43
N VAL A 226 9.55 -7.43 -20.19
CA VAL A 226 9.10 -7.26 -21.58
C VAL A 226 10.31 -7.20 -22.52
N ASP A 227 10.12 -7.52 -23.79
CA ASP A 227 11.18 -7.42 -24.80
C ASP A 227 11.67 -5.98 -24.94
N LEU A 228 12.99 -5.79 -24.93
CA LEU A 228 13.61 -4.52 -25.26
C LEU A 228 13.87 -4.49 -26.78
N PRO A 229 13.29 -3.54 -27.55
CA PRO A 229 13.48 -3.49 -28.99
C PRO A 229 14.96 -3.43 -29.38
N GLY A 230 15.40 -4.34 -30.26
CA GLY A 230 16.78 -4.39 -30.74
C GLY A 230 17.79 -4.99 -29.76
N SER A 231 17.36 -5.61 -28.66
CA SER A 231 18.23 -6.27 -27.68
C SER A 231 17.73 -7.67 -27.33
N ALA A 232 18.64 -8.54 -26.89
CA ALA A 232 18.29 -9.84 -26.30
C ALA A 232 17.87 -9.71 -24.82
N ASN A 233 18.13 -8.55 -24.21
CA ASN A 233 17.80 -8.26 -22.82
C ASN A 233 16.34 -7.79 -22.69
N ARG A 234 15.83 -7.79 -21.45
CA ARG A 234 14.46 -7.39 -21.14
C ARG A 234 14.40 -6.02 -20.48
N ALA A 235 13.26 -5.35 -20.62
CA ALA A 235 12.91 -4.19 -19.81
C ALA A 235 12.01 -4.61 -18.65
N VAL A 236 12.05 -3.86 -17.54
CA VAL A 236 11.12 -4.05 -16.43
C VAL A 236 9.88 -3.20 -16.70
N GLU A 237 8.70 -3.82 -16.72
CA GLU A 237 7.43 -3.14 -16.84
C GLU A 237 6.58 -3.35 -15.59
N SER A 238 6.20 -2.25 -14.96
CA SER A 238 5.28 -2.21 -13.82
C SER A 238 3.99 -1.53 -14.26
N THR A 239 2.86 -2.20 -14.11
CA THR A 239 1.55 -1.75 -14.59
C THR A 239 0.54 -1.80 -13.44
N SER A 240 -0.14 -0.68 -13.21
CA SER A 240 -1.30 -0.54 -12.34
C SER A 240 -2.52 -0.24 -13.21
N THR A 241 -3.60 -0.96 -12.97
CA THR A 241 -4.88 -0.77 -13.66
C THR A 241 -6.01 -0.82 -12.65
N MET A 242 -6.99 0.07 -12.84
CA MET A 242 -8.24 0.04 -12.10
C MET A 242 -9.39 -0.16 -13.08
N ARG A 243 -10.37 -0.97 -12.70
CA ARG A 243 -11.67 -1.05 -13.35
C ARG A 243 -12.74 -0.66 -12.36
N ALA A 244 -13.64 0.18 -12.85
CA ALA A 244 -14.78 0.70 -12.13
C ALA A 244 -15.87 0.96 -13.17
N VAL A 245 -17.13 0.77 -12.79
CA VAL A 245 -18.28 1.10 -13.65
C VAL A 245 -18.86 2.44 -13.21
N SER A 246 -19.20 2.56 -11.93
CA SER A 246 -19.73 3.80 -11.38
C SER A 246 -19.42 3.96 -9.89
N VAL A 247 -19.42 5.21 -9.45
CA VAL A 247 -19.37 5.62 -8.06
C VAL A 247 -20.58 6.48 -7.78
N GLU A 248 -21.25 6.25 -6.67
CA GLU A 248 -22.33 7.08 -6.17
C GLU A 248 -21.83 7.85 -4.95
N LEU A 249 -22.15 9.13 -4.87
CA LEU A 249 -21.85 9.98 -3.72
C LEU A 249 -23.15 10.50 -3.11
N ALA A 250 -23.08 10.96 -1.87
CA ALA A 250 -24.21 11.64 -1.22
C ALA A 250 -24.79 12.77 -2.09
N GLY A 251 -26.09 13.04 -1.92
CA GLY A 251 -26.79 14.08 -2.69
C GLY A 251 -27.09 13.69 -4.14
N GLY A 252 -27.27 12.39 -4.41
CA GLY A 252 -27.72 11.87 -5.70
C GLY A 252 -26.69 11.95 -6.83
N ILE A 253 -25.41 12.20 -6.50
CA ILE A 253 -24.35 12.32 -7.50
C ILE A 253 -23.92 10.93 -7.94
N ARG A 254 -23.91 10.70 -9.25
CA ARG A 254 -23.38 9.50 -9.87
C ARG A 254 -22.23 9.85 -10.82
N ILE A 255 -21.15 9.09 -10.71
CA ILE A 255 -19.93 9.24 -11.50
C ILE A 255 -19.70 7.96 -12.27
N ASP A 256 -19.99 7.97 -13.57
CA ASP A 256 -19.76 6.83 -14.44
C ASP A 256 -18.34 6.89 -15.02
N VAL A 257 -17.62 5.77 -14.93
CA VAL A 257 -16.26 5.64 -15.47
C VAL A 257 -16.37 5.19 -16.92
N VAL A 258 -16.21 6.14 -17.84
CA VAL A 258 -16.28 5.89 -19.29
C VAL A 258 -15.01 5.24 -19.79
N THR A 259 -13.86 5.67 -19.27
CA THR A 259 -12.55 5.07 -19.60
C THR A 259 -11.77 4.84 -18.31
N PRO A 260 -11.37 3.59 -18.02
CA PRO A 260 -10.61 3.27 -16.82
C PRO A 260 -9.17 3.78 -16.90
N PRO A 261 -8.58 4.19 -15.76
CA PRO A 261 -7.20 4.66 -15.75
C PRO A 261 -6.21 3.49 -15.79
N THR A 262 -5.10 3.70 -16.50
CA THR A 262 -3.98 2.76 -16.56
C THR A 262 -2.68 3.53 -16.41
N LEU A 263 -1.80 3.05 -15.54
CA LEU A 263 -0.49 3.63 -15.29
C LEU A 263 0.57 2.56 -15.48
N THR A 264 1.56 2.84 -16.34
CA THR A 264 2.64 1.91 -16.66
C THR A 264 3.99 2.63 -16.58
N ALA A 265 4.96 2.01 -15.93
CA ALA A 265 6.37 2.41 -15.99
C ALA A 265 7.18 1.31 -16.66
N THR A 266 7.94 1.67 -17.69
CA THR A 266 8.85 0.77 -18.40
C THR A 266 10.28 1.27 -18.25
N ALA A 267 11.11 0.50 -17.55
CA ALA A 267 12.53 0.78 -17.34
C ALA A 267 13.41 -0.14 -18.21
N THR A 268 14.27 0.50 -19.00
CA THR A 268 15.18 -0.18 -19.93
C THR A 268 16.64 -0.09 -19.47
N GLY A 269 16.90 0.68 -18.42
CA GLY A 269 18.24 0.98 -17.91
C GLY A 269 18.89 2.23 -18.52
N ASP A 270 18.25 2.82 -19.51
CA ASP A 270 18.63 4.08 -20.14
C ASP A 270 17.46 5.08 -20.05
N GLU A 271 17.75 6.36 -19.79
CA GLU A 271 16.75 7.42 -19.66
C GLU A 271 15.97 7.62 -20.98
N ALA A 272 16.66 7.60 -22.12
CA ALA A 272 16.08 7.94 -23.42
C ALA A 272 15.05 6.90 -23.89
N THR A 273 15.19 5.65 -23.45
CA THR A 273 14.29 4.54 -23.83
C THR A 273 13.34 4.13 -22.72
N SER A 274 13.47 4.68 -21.52
CA SER A 274 12.57 4.43 -20.40
C SER A 274 11.41 5.43 -20.36
N LYS A 275 10.19 4.97 -20.05
CA LYS A 275 8.99 5.82 -20.12
C LYS A 275 7.94 5.47 -19.07
N VAL A 276 7.23 6.51 -18.62
CA VAL A 276 5.94 6.39 -17.95
C VAL A 276 4.85 6.61 -19.00
N THR A 277 3.80 5.79 -18.98
CA THR A 277 2.60 5.97 -19.80
C THR A 277 1.39 6.01 -18.87
N TYR A 278 0.55 7.02 -19.02
CA TYR A 278 -0.68 7.17 -18.24
C TYR A 278 -1.87 7.42 -19.16
N THR A 279 -2.87 6.57 -19.06
CA THR A 279 -4.19 6.80 -19.66
C THR A 279 -5.07 7.44 -18.60
N ALA A 280 -5.33 8.75 -18.74
CA ALA A 280 -6.21 9.48 -17.84
C ALA A 280 -7.65 8.95 -17.93
N PRO A 281 -8.39 8.90 -16.81
CA PRO A 281 -9.77 8.46 -16.84
C PRO A 281 -10.67 9.51 -17.49
N VAL A 282 -11.77 9.04 -18.08
CA VAL A 282 -12.88 9.89 -18.50
C VAL A 282 -14.06 9.56 -17.61
N LEU A 283 -14.54 10.54 -16.85
CA LEU A 283 -15.64 10.38 -15.90
C LEU A 283 -16.81 11.25 -16.31
N ARG A 284 -18.02 10.68 -16.37
CA ARG A 284 -19.26 11.43 -16.55
C ARG A 284 -19.91 11.63 -15.20
N VAL A 285 -20.19 12.88 -14.85
CA VAL A 285 -20.80 13.24 -13.57
C VAL A 285 -22.24 13.64 -13.80
N SER A 286 -23.16 13.04 -13.05
CA SER A 286 -24.59 13.32 -13.11
C SER A 286 -25.18 13.45 -11.71
N ARG A 287 -26.34 14.10 -11.59
CA ARG A 287 -27.13 14.19 -10.36
C ARG A 287 -28.59 13.93 -10.70
N ASP A 288 -29.19 12.94 -10.04
CA ASP A 288 -30.60 12.60 -10.23
C ASP A 288 -30.98 12.38 -11.71
N GLY A 289 -30.02 11.93 -12.52
CA GLY A 289 -30.16 11.71 -13.96
C GLY A 289 -29.80 12.90 -14.88
N GLU A 290 -29.55 14.10 -14.33
CA GLU A 290 -29.09 15.26 -15.09
C GLU A 290 -27.55 15.30 -15.15
N GLU A 291 -26.98 15.47 -16.35
CA GLU A 291 -25.53 15.55 -16.53
C GLU A 291 -24.99 16.89 -16.02
N LEU A 292 -24.07 16.84 -15.05
CA LEU A 292 -23.39 18.01 -14.51
C LEU A 292 -22.11 18.36 -15.29
N GLY A 293 -21.49 17.35 -15.91
CA GLY A 293 -20.31 17.54 -16.75
C GLY A 293 -19.47 16.28 -16.93
N VAL A 294 -18.33 16.45 -17.62
CA VAL A 294 -17.35 15.40 -17.87
C VAL A 294 -16.00 15.83 -17.34
N LEU A 295 -15.34 14.95 -16.59
CA LEU A 295 -13.96 15.10 -16.14
C LEU A 295 -13.05 14.29 -17.06
N ASP A 296 -12.03 14.95 -17.57
CA ASP A 296 -11.02 14.38 -18.45
C ASP A 296 -9.71 15.17 -18.29
N ALA A 297 -8.66 14.80 -19.03
CA ALA A 297 -7.37 15.51 -18.95
C ALA A 297 -7.45 17.01 -19.33
N ALA A 298 -8.43 17.41 -20.16
CA ALA A 298 -8.62 18.81 -20.55
C ALA A 298 -9.51 19.59 -19.57
N ARG A 299 -10.39 18.89 -18.84
CA ARG A 299 -11.26 19.44 -17.80
C ARG A 299 -11.06 18.62 -16.52
N PRO A 300 -9.96 18.86 -15.80
CA PRO A 300 -9.54 17.98 -14.71
C PRO A 300 -10.31 18.18 -13.41
N SER A 301 -11.21 19.18 -13.34
CA SER A 301 -11.94 19.48 -12.12
C SER A 301 -13.38 19.94 -12.35
N LEU A 302 -14.28 19.56 -11.44
CA LEU A 302 -15.67 19.97 -11.41
C LEU A 302 -16.07 20.21 -9.95
N ASP A 303 -16.50 21.43 -9.63
CA ASP A 303 -17.05 21.78 -8.33
C ASP A 303 -18.56 21.48 -8.35
N VAL A 304 -19.02 20.62 -7.44
CA VAL A 304 -20.42 20.22 -7.33
C VAL A 304 -20.96 20.62 -5.94
N PRO A 305 -21.96 21.50 -5.85
CA PRO A 305 -22.55 21.90 -4.57
C PRO A 305 -23.38 20.76 -3.99
N LEU A 306 -23.13 20.36 -2.73
CA LEU A 306 -23.93 19.41 -1.98
C LEU A 306 -24.93 20.11 -1.05
N LEU A 307 -25.96 19.35 -0.61
CA LEU A 307 -27.01 19.75 0.34
C LEU A 307 -26.53 20.76 1.39
N LEU A 308 -27.26 21.89 1.46
CA LEU A 308 -26.90 23.14 2.15
C LEU A 308 -25.63 23.72 1.51
N ASP A 309 -25.72 24.90 0.87
CA ASP A 309 -24.64 25.61 0.12
C ASP A 309 -23.28 25.79 0.83
N LEU A 310 -23.12 25.23 2.04
CA LEU A 310 -21.93 25.12 2.85
C LEU A 310 -20.98 23.99 2.43
N VAL A 311 -21.44 22.94 1.76
CA VAL A 311 -20.61 21.77 1.39
C VAL A 311 -20.34 21.74 -0.11
N VAL A 312 -19.10 22.05 -0.53
CA VAL A 312 -18.66 21.86 -1.92
C VAL A 312 -17.90 20.55 -2.03
N VAL A 313 -18.31 19.70 -2.97
CA VAL A 313 -17.50 18.57 -3.42
C VAL A 313 -16.67 19.02 -4.61
N ARG A 314 -15.36 19.01 -4.45
CA ARG A 314 -14.44 19.18 -5.57
C ARG A 314 -14.06 17.81 -6.08
N LEU A 315 -14.39 17.55 -7.35
CA LEU A 315 -13.97 16.36 -8.08
C LEU A 315 -12.72 16.71 -8.88
N GLN A 316 -11.65 15.92 -8.76
CA GLN A 316 -10.41 16.09 -9.54
C GLN A 316 -9.92 14.78 -10.15
N VAL A 317 -9.37 14.84 -11.37
CA VAL A 317 -8.75 13.70 -12.07
C VAL A 317 -7.31 14.01 -12.49
N ALA A 318 -6.60 12.98 -12.95
CA ALA A 318 -5.30 13.09 -13.64
C ALA A 318 -4.15 13.66 -12.78
N GLY A 319 -4.05 13.25 -11.51
CA GLY A 319 -2.94 13.61 -10.61
C GLY A 319 -1.65 12.83 -10.88
N LEU A 320 -1.08 12.93 -12.08
CA LEU A 320 0.17 12.24 -12.45
C LEU A 320 1.38 12.97 -11.84
N THR A 321 2.17 12.26 -11.04
CA THR A 321 3.47 12.73 -10.55
C THR A 321 4.54 11.74 -10.96
N GLU A 322 5.52 12.18 -11.75
CA GLU A 322 6.63 11.34 -12.21
C GLU A 322 7.93 11.69 -11.48
N LYS A 323 8.76 10.67 -11.26
CA LYS A 323 10.16 10.81 -10.84
C LYS A 323 11.03 9.90 -11.69
N LYS A 324 12.20 10.40 -12.07
CA LYS A 324 13.17 9.72 -12.92
C LYS A 324 14.57 10.00 -12.38
N SER A 325 15.44 9.00 -12.39
CA SER A 325 16.84 9.17 -11.98
C SER A 325 17.70 8.01 -12.46
N SER A 326 18.92 8.32 -12.89
CA SER A 326 20.00 7.33 -12.91
C SER A 326 20.44 6.97 -11.50
N PHE A 327 20.98 5.78 -11.30
CA PHE A 327 21.60 5.39 -10.04
C PHE A 327 22.81 4.50 -10.28
N ASP A 328 23.72 4.54 -9.32
CA ASP A 328 24.87 3.65 -9.22
C ASP A 328 24.87 3.07 -7.81
N GLY A 329 24.97 1.74 -7.71
CA GLY A 329 24.79 1.01 -6.47
C GLY A 329 25.59 -0.28 -6.43
N THR A 330 25.77 -0.81 -5.22
CA THR A 330 26.57 -2.02 -4.97
C THR A 330 25.97 -3.31 -5.54
N GLY A 331 24.72 -3.28 -6.02
CA GLY A 331 24.07 -4.38 -6.75
C GLY A 331 24.20 -4.20 -8.26
N PHE A 332 23.65 -3.10 -8.79
CA PHE A 332 23.82 -2.72 -10.19
C PHE A 332 23.65 -1.22 -10.41
N SER A 333 24.13 -0.77 -11.57
CA SER A 333 23.98 0.59 -12.10
C SER A 333 22.91 0.63 -13.18
N GLY A 334 22.10 1.69 -13.24
CA GLY A 334 21.00 1.74 -14.20
C GLY A 334 20.15 3.00 -14.13
N PHE A 335 18.91 2.85 -14.59
CA PHE A 335 17.93 3.91 -14.59
C PHE A 335 16.64 3.44 -13.92
N GLN A 336 16.07 4.31 -13.10
CA GLN A 336 14.79 4.08 -12.43
C GLN A 336 13.82 5.20 -12.74
N LEU A 337 12.54 4.83 -12.78
CA LEU A 337 11.43 5.74 -12.87
C LEU A 337 10.29 5.25 -12.00
N GLY A 338 9.48 6.19 -11.55
CA GLY A 338 8.24 5.90 -10.86
C GLY A 338 7.21 6.97 -11.12
N ALA A 339 5.96 6.58 -10.98
CA ALA A 339 4.84 7.49 -11.12
C ALA A 339 3.75 7.14 -10.13
N THR A 340 3.02 8.16 -9.70
CA THR A 340 1.74 8.00 -9.00
C THR A 340 0.64 8.69 -9.79
N ALA A 341 -0.56 8.13 -9.77
CA ALA A 341 -1.75 8.72 -10.35
C ALA A 341 -2.97 8.43 -9.47
N ARG A 342 -4.01 9.25 -9.61
CA ARG A 342 -5.29 9.09 -8.91
C ARG A 342 -6.42 9.25 -9.92
N MET A 343 -7.41 8.35 -9.86
CA MET A 343 -8.56 8.42 -10.76
C MET A 343 -9.45 9.61 -10.42
N LEU A 344 -9.88 9.69 -9.16
CA LEU A 344 -10.79 10.70 -8.67
C LEU A 344 -10.41 11.10 -7.25
N ASP A 345 -10.31 12.39 -6.99
CA ASP A 345 -10.32 12.94 -5.64
C ASP A 345 -11.64 13.63 -5.36
N VAL A 346 -12.22 13.32 -4.20
CA VAL A 346 -13.40 13.94 -3.64
C VAL A 346 -12.98 14.66 -2.36
N GLN A 347 -12.97 15.99 -2.37
CA GLN A 347 -12.68 16.78 -1.18
C GLN A 347 -13.98 17.25 -0.53
N LEU A 348 -14.11 16.99 0.77
CA LEU A 348 -15.24 17.44 1.57
C LEU A 348 -14.84 18.67 2.38
N LEU A 349 -15.56 19.77 2.20
CA LEU A 349 -15.27 21.08 2.81
C LEU A 349 -13.84 21.55 2.51
N PRO A 350 -13.51 21.85 1.23
CA PRO A 350 -12.21 22.37 0.87
C PRO A 350 -11.99 23.72 1.59
N THR A 351 -10.89 23.81 2.34
CA THR A 351 -10.68 24.88 3.32
C THR A 351 -10.08 26.15 2.71
N ASP A 352 -9.60 26.07 1.47
CA ASP A 352 -9.20 27.19 0.62
C ASP A 352 -10.31 28.25 0.53
N LYS A 353 -11.57 27.83 0.59
CA LYS A 353 -12.73 28.74 0.59
C LYS A 353 -13.07 29.32 1.97
N LEU A 354 -12.55 28.76 3.07
CA LEU A 354 -12.86 29.18 4.44
C LEU A 354 -11.99 30.33 4.97
N LYS A 355 -10.89 30.68 4.28
CA LYS A 355 -9.96 31.80 4.63
C LYS A 355 -9.43 31.77 6.07
N LEU A 356 -9.32 30.58 6.67
CA LEU A 356 -8.72 30.39 7.99
C LEU A 356 -7.26 29.95 7.82
N PRO A 357 -6.30 30.49 8.60
CA PRO A 357 -4.90 30.09 8.52
C PRO A 357 -4.69 28.65 9.03
N ASP A 358 -3.66 27.97 8.50
CA ASP A 358 -3.16 26.66 8.94
C ASP A 358 -4.17 25.49 8.91
N LEU A 359 -5.22 25.58 8.10
CA LEU A 359 -6.14 24.45 7.90
C LEU A 359 -5.58 23.44 6.90
N PRO A 360 -5.84 22.12 7.10
CA PRO A 360 -5.59 21.12 6.08
C PRO A 360 -6.43 21.43 4.84
N PRO A 361 -6.00 21.04 3.62
CA PRO A 361 -6.66 21.41 2.36
C PRO A 361 -8.12 20.97 2.28
N ALA A 362 -8.49 19.92 3.02
CA ALA A 362 -9.87 19.49 3.24
C ALA A 362 -10.00 18.86 4.63
N LEU A 363 -11.22 18.82 5.19
CA LEU A 363 -11.48 18.10 6.43
C LEU A 363 -11.34 16.58 6.23
N ALA A 364 -11.89 16.10 5.11
CA ALA A 364 -11.77 14.73 4.65
C ALA A 364 -11.57 14.72 3.14
N GLN A 365 -10.75 13.78 2.68
CA GLN A 365 -10.52 13.52 1.27
C GLN A 365 -10.74 12.04 0.99
N ILE A 366 -11.48 11.74 -0.06
CA ILE A 366 -11.67 10.39 -0.55
C ILE A 366 -11.00 10.32 -1.92
N SER A 367 -9.96 9.51 -2.03
CA SER A 367 -9.26 9.26 -3.27
C SER A 367 -9.67 7.89 -3.79
N LEU A 368 -10.10 7.82 -5.05
CA LEU A 368 -10.43 6.58 -5.73
C LEU A 368 -9.36 6.31 -6.79
N GLY A 369 -8.99 5.05 -6.93
CA GLY A 369 -8.06 4.63 -7.97
C GLY A 369 -6.68 5.19 -7.78
N GLU A 370 -6.12 5.00 -6.60
CA GLU A 370 -4.72 5.32 -6.37
C GLU A 370 -3.85 4.31 -7.08
N GLN A 371 -2.93 4.80 -7.88
CA GLN A 371 -2.02 4.00 -8.68
C GLN A 371 -0.59 4.43 -8.36
N ILE A 372 0.28 3.45 -8.17
CA ILE A 372 1.72 3.65 -8.07
C ILE A 372 2.42 2.63 -8.95
N VAL A 373 3.42 3.09 -9.68
CA VAL A 373 4.32 2.21 -10.42
C VAL A 373 5.75 2.68 -10.21
N ARG A 374 6.67 1.74 -10.11
CA ARG A 374 8.12 1.96 -10.11
C ARG A 374 8.77 0.87 -10.93
N ALA A 375 9.78 1.21 -11.71
CA ALA A 375 10.57 0.25 -12.47
C ALA A 375 12.02 0.73 -12.51
N ALA A 376 12.95 -0.20 -12.34
CA ALA A 376 14.38 0.01 -12.48
C ALA A 376 15.02 -1.19 -13.16
N ALA A 377 15.91 -0.91 -14.10
CA ALA A 377 16.66 -1.92 -14.86
C ALA A 377 18.12 -1.49 -14.99
N PRO A 378 19.06 -2.45 -15.10
CA PRO A 378 20.48 -2.15 -15.32
C PRO A 378 20.71 -1.59 -16.72
N GLN A 379 21.82 -0.86 -16.89
CA GLN A 379 22.24 -0.40 -18.22
C GLN A 379 22.30 -1.58 -19.19
N GLY A 380 21.67 -1.42 -20.37
CA GLY A 380 21.56 -2.49 -21.37
C GLY A 380 20.39 -3.46 -21.16
N GLY A 381 19.63 -3.35 -20.07
CA GLY A 381 18.45 -4.17 -19.78
C GLY A 381 18.75 -5.43 -18.94
N VAL A 382 17.69 -6.09 -18.49
CA VAL A 382 17.74 -7.29 -17.63
C VAL A 382 18.22 -8.50 -18.43
N VAL A 383 19.26 -9.17 -17.94
CA VAL A 383 19.80 -10.40 -18.55
C VAL A 383 19.17 -11.62 -17.89
N CYS A 384 18.49 -12.46 -18.67
CA CYS A 384 17.89 -13.69 -18.18
C CYS A 384 18.94 -14.82 -18.06
N GLY A 385 18.92 -15.56 -16.95
CA GLY A 385 19.80 -16.70 -16.70
C GLY A 385 20.48 -16.65 -15.33
N THR A 386 21.37 -17.61 -15.09
CA THR A 386 22.19 -17.67 -13.87
C THR A 386 23.68 -17.68 -14.19
N SER A 387 24.48 -17.02 -13.36
CA SER A 387 25.92 -17.22 -13.33
C SER A 387 26.21 -18.47 -12.51
N GLN A 388 26.86 -19.45 -13.13
CA GLN A 388 27.40 -20.61 -12.43
C GLN A 388 28.58 -20.14 -11.55
N PRO A 389 28.64 -20.48 -10.25
CA PRO A 389 29.81 -20.18 -9.44
C PRO A 389 31.02 -20.87 -10.06
N PRO A 390 32.23 -20.26 -10.05
CA PRO A 390 33.43 -21.00 -10.40
C PRO A 390 33.51 -22.23 -9.49
N ALA A 391 33.60 -23.43 -10.08
CA ALA A 391 33.71 -24.67 -9.33
C ALA A 391 34.90 -24.56 -8.36
N GLN A 392 34.65 -24.55 -7.06
CA GLN A 392 35.72 -24.66 -6.08
C GLN A 392 36.42 -26.01 -6.32
N PRO A 393 37.74 -26.04 -6.57
CA PRO A 393 38.48 -27.29 -6.60
C PRO A 393 38.30 -27.98 -5.23
N PRO A 394 38.09 -29.30 -5.18
CA PRO A 394 38.01 -30.01 -3.91
C PRO A 394 39.29 -29.75 -3.11
N ALA A 395 39.13 -29.17 -1.91
CA ALA A 395 40.26 -28.93 -1.02
C ALA A 395 40.89 -30.28 -0.63
N PRO A 396 42.19 -30.50 -0.86
CA PRO A 396 42.84 -31.73 -0.43
C PRO A 396 43.06 -31.68 1.09
N GLY A 397 42.34 -32.52 1.82
CA GLY A 397 42.64 -32.88 3.21
C GLY A 397 42.25 -31.83 4.26
N ALA A 398 41.03 -31.93 4.79
CA ALA A 398 40.68 -31.31 6.07
C ALA A 398 40.46 -32.42 7.11
N PRO A 399 41.27 -32.49 8.19
CA PRO A 399 40.98 -33.38 9.31
C PRO A 399 39.83 -32.84 10.17
N GLU A 400 38.96 -33.74 10.63
CA GLU A 400 38.02 -33.48 11.71
C GLU A 400 38.79 -33.13 13.00
N GLN A 401 38.48 -31.99 13.64
CA GLN A 401 38.68 -31.90 15.09
C GLN A 401 37.61 -31.06 15.80
N PRO A 402 37.36 -31.39 17.10
CA PRO A 402 36.15 -31.03 17.85
C PRO A 402 36.40 -29.97 18.92
N GLY A 403 35.31 -29.40 19.45
CA GLY A 403 35.30 -28.74 20.75
C GLY A 403 35.16 -27.23 20.71
N GLY A 404 34.09 -26.74 21.34
CA GLY A 404 33.78 -25.32 21.44
C GLY A 404 34.66 -24.55 22.42
N GLN A 405 34.70 -23.22 22.23
CA GLN A 405 35.15 -22.27 23.25
C GLN A 405 34.51 -20.89 23.05
N ALA A 406 34.45 -20.15 24.16
CA ALA A 406 33.49 -19.11 24.50
C ALA A 406 33.64 -17.75 23.78
N ALA A 407 32.51 -17.03 23.71
CA ALA A 407 32.33 -15.75 23.03
C ALA A 407 32.85 -14.51 23.80
N PRO A 408 33.39 -13.48 23.11
CA PRO A 408 33.53 -12.11 23.61
C PRO A 408 32.46 -11.16 23.01
N PRO A 409 32.34 -9.90 23.50
CA PRO A 409 31.04 -9.28 23.77
C PRO A 409 30.35 -8.60 22.59
N LYS A 410 29.03 -8.53 22.72
CA LYS A 410 28.02 -7.92 21.85
C LYS A 410 28.43 -6.52 21.38
N LYS A 411 28.49 -6.33 20.05
CA LYS A 411 28.33 -5.02 19.39
C LYS A 411 27.17 -5.08 18.40
N ALA A 412 26.49 -3.95 18.29
CA ALA A 412 25.17 -3.75 17.69
C ALA A 412 25.10 -4.00 16.17
N LEU A 413 24.16 -4.89 15.81
CA LEU A 413 23.00 -4.69 14.91
C LEU A 413 23.20 -4.31 13.42
N ALA A 414 22.46 -5.03 12.56
CA ALA A 414 21.74 -4.46 11.43
C ALA A 414 20.28 -4.93 11.52
N TYR A 415 19.34 -3.98 11.55
CA TYR A 415 17.90 -4.22 11.64
C TYR A 415 17.32 -4.25 10.22
N THR A 416 16.58 -5.30 9.87
CA THR A 416 15.74 -5.31 8.66
C THR A 416 14.25 -5.40 9.02
N ASN A 417 13.48 -4.69 8.19
CA ASN A 417 12.03 -4.51 8.12
C ASN A 417 11.33 -3.62 9.16
N ALA A 418 10.57 -2.67 8.63
CA ALA A 418 9.71 -1.71 9.33
C ALA A 418 8.62 -2.38 10.21
N ALA A 419 8.42 -3.70 10.09
CA ALA A 419 7.53 -4.48 10.96
C ALA A 419 7.88 -4.33 12.46
N TYR A 420 9.16 -4.15 12.81
CA TYR A 420 9.60 -4.07 14.21
C TYR A 420 9.32 -2.73 14.90
N GLN A 421 9.17 -1.64 14.14
CA GLN A 421 8.80 -0.35 14.73
C GLN A 421 7.34 -0.31 15.20
N THR A 422 6.52 -1.28 14.79
CA THR A 422 5.12 -1.36 15.21
C THR A 422 4.98 -1.84 16.66
N VAL A 423 5.94 -2.58 17.23
CA VAL A 423 5.81 -3.12 18.61
C VAL A 423 5.83 -2.02 19.66
N PRO A 424 6.79 -1.07 19.68
CA PRO A 424 6.73 0.06 20.62
C PRO A 424 5.53 0.98 20.32
N LEU A 425 5.17 1.17 19.05
CA LEU A 425 4.02 1.99 18.65
C LEU A 425 2.69 1.40 19.13
N PHE A 426 2.55 0.07 19.07
CA PHE A 426 1.40 -0.67 19.55
C PHE A 426 1.24 -0.54 21.07
N TRP A 427 2.33 -0.74 21.82
CA TRP A 427 2.29 -0.62 23.28
C TRP A 427 2.07 0.82 23.75
N THR A 428 2.65 1.81 23.06
CA THR A 428 2.41 3.23 23.36
C THR A 428 0.99 3.65 23.01
N GLY A 429 0.47 3.22 21.85
CA GLY A 429 -0.93 3.45 21.47
C GLY A 429 -1.91 2.81 22.46
N THR A 430 -1.68 1.56 22.85
CA THR A 430 -2.49 0.86 23.87
C THR A 430 -2.45 1.59 25.21
N GLY A 431 -1.27 2.05 25.64
CA GLY A 431 -1.10 2.83 26.87
C GLY A 431 -1.86 4.15 26.85
N LEU A 432 -1.82 4.89 25.74
CA LEU A 432 -2.55 6.14 25.58
C LEU A 432 -4.07 5.93 25.58
N LEU A 433 -4.54 4.84 24.97
CA LEU A 433 -5.97 4.48 24.94
C LEU A 433 -6.47 4.15 26.36
N LEU A 434 -5.71 3.37 27.13
CA LEU A 434 -6.00 3.08 28.53
C LEU A 434 -5.98 4.34 29.40
N ALA A 435 -5.00 5.22 29.21
CA ALA A 435 -4.93 6.50 29.92
C ALA A 435 -6.15 7.39 29.62
N GLY A 436 -6.58 7.47 28.35
CA GLY A 436 -7.78 8.20 27.95
C GLY A 436 -9.05 7.67 28.62
N VAL A 437 -9.21 6.34 28.71
CA VAL A 437 -10.34 5.71 29.41
C VAL A 437 -10.35 6.08 30.90
N VAL A 438 -9.18 6.07 31.55
CA VAL A 438 -9.05 6.44 32.97
C VAL A 438 -9.41 7.91 33.19
N ILE A 439 -8.93 8.82 32.33
CA ILE A 439 -9.22 10.26 32.43
C ILE A 439 -10.72 10.53 32.29
N VAL A 440 -11.37 9.92 31.28
CA VAL A 440 -12.82 10.09 31.06
C VAL A 440 -13.63 9.50 32.22
N ALA A 441 -13.19 8.39 32.80
CA ALA A 441 -13.84 7.79 33.97
C ALA A 441 -13.65 8.62 35.25
N ALA A 442 -12.52 9.33 35.38
CA ALA A 442 -12.18 10.13 36.56
C ALA A 442 -12.79 11.55 36.54
N LEU A 443 -13.26 12.05 35.40
CA LEU A 443 -13.88 13.38 35.32
C LEU A 443 -15.21 13.40 36.10
N PRO A 444 -15.36 14.30 37.08
CA PRO A 444 -16.59 14.40 37.86
C PRO A 444 -17.72 14.88 36.96
N THR A 445 -18.74 14.04 36.79
CA THR A 445 -19.98 14.43 36.13
C THR A 445 -20.59 15.60 36.89
N ARG A 446 -20.56 16.80 36.29
CA ARG A 446 -21.37 17.94 36.78
C ARG A 446 -22.83 17.48 36.77
N ARG A 447 -23.34 17.08 37.93
CA ARG A 447 -24.78 17.02 38.15
C ARG A 447 -25.26 18.45 38.00
N GLY A 448 -25.87 18.75 36.86
CA GLY A 448 -26.61 19.99 36.68
C GLY A 448 -27.67 20.04 37.77
N SER A 449 -27.49 20.97 38.70
CA SER A 449 -28.54 21.38 39.63
C SER A 449 -29.67 21.94 38.77
N ARG A 450 -30.74 21.16 38.62
CA ARG A 450 -32.00 21.69 38.09
C ARG A 450 -32.65 22.57 39.17
N PRO A 451 -33.05 23.81 38.86
CA PRO A 451 -34.04 24.51 39.66
C PRO A 451 -35.40 23.80 39.60
#